data_AF-A0A7W8PCT7-F1
#
_entry.id   AF-A0A7W8PCT7-F1
#
_cell.length_a   1.000
_cell.length_b   1.000
_cell.length_c   1.000
_cell.angle_alpha   90.00
_cell.angle_beta   90.00
_cell.angle_gamma   90.00
#
_symmetry.space_group_name_H-M   'P 1'
#
loop_
_entity.id
_entity.type
_entity.pdbx_description
1 polymer ?
#
loop_
_entity_poly.entity_id
_entity_poly.type
_entity_poly.pdbx_seq_one_letter_code
_entity_poly.pdbx_strand_id
1 'polypeptide(L)'
;MLQIACEDVDFQSDAFFRELAALFRELEGVKPDAIADHDAAMQLPVLIAHYTGMNVKVAWMEDGPVVYPPAVNKNHVLLSRWGDYFRQHMLTNADADKLIAQSQVRPIGRVDRRNARVSGVFSDLQSVLIVPPQLFQKKLSAEEIAAIVLHELGHVFAYFELISHTLTTNQILAGLSKKLDQSASVKDREAVLAKVKSVSHLQDLDVEMLAKSADRKVIEIVVVSSIARELQSEIGMPLFDMNGFEALADQFAVRLGAGRDLVTGLDKLNRIDGHIAYRNRLAWLYAESLKMILLLAVPLTLGGTWSMLMASCTADSKGAETEAYGTLKTRYERIREQLVEGMKDPKLSKEMQADYAEDIAAIDEVLATVSNRRQLFSYMADFLSSSRRQRISQEKLQRELESIANNDLFVKAAALRQTGI
;
A
#
# COMPACT_ATOMS: atom_id res chain seq x y z
N MET A 1 15.88 -1.28 20.78
CA MET A 1 15.44 -0.21 19.86
C MET A 1 13.96 -0.46 19.63
N LEU A 2 13.09 0.51 19.91
CA LEU A 2 11.65 0.34 19.70
C LEU A 2 11.41 0.32 18.18
N GLN A 3 11.10 -0.84 17.62
CA GLN A 3 10.50 -0.97 16.30
C GLN A 3 9.06 -0.49 16.46
N ILE A 4 8.72 0.66 15.89
CA ILE A 4 7.38 1.28 16.04
C ILE A 4 6.41 0.72 14.98
N ALA A 5 6.93 0.08 13.92
CA ALA A 5 6.18 -0.77 13.01
C ALA A 5 6.77 -2.19 13.09
N CYS A 6 5.98 -3.14 13.59
CA CYS A 6 6.41 -4.54 13.79
C CYS A 6 6.21 -5.42 12.56
N GLU A 7 5.74 -4.87 11.45
CA GLU A 7 5.28 -5.64 10.31
C GLU A 7 5.60 -4.95 8.97
N ASP A 8 6.88 -4.71 8.68
CA ASP A 8 7.32 -4.08 7.42
C ASP A 8 8.46 -4.86 6.75
N VAL A 9 8.65 -4.63 5.44
CA VAL A 9 9.85 -5.06 4.73
C VAL A 9 11.07 -4.33 5.32
N ASP A 10 12.12 -5.07 5.64
CA ASP A 10 13.37 -4.48 6.13
C ASP A 10 13.98 -3.56 5.06
N PHE A 11 14.74 -2.53 5.46
CA PHE A 11 15.50 -1.74 4.48
C PHE A 11 16.47 -2.63 3.71
N GLN A 12 16.35 -2.61 2.39
CA GLN A 12 17.18 -3.36 1.47
C GLN A 12 18.30 -2.47 0.92
N SER A 13 19.26 -3.07 0.21
CA SER A 13 20.14 -2.30 -0.66
C SER A 13 19.36 -1.72 -1.84
N ASP A 14 19.75 -0.53 -2.29
CA ASP A 14 19.26 0.15 -3.50
C ASP A 14 19.65 -0.54 -4.83
N ALA A 15 20.30 -1.71 -4.80
CA ALA A 15 20.77 -2.41 -6.00
C ALA A 15 19.62 -2.74 -6.96
N PHE A 16 18.50 -3.25 -6.44
CA PHE A 16 17.33 -3.57 -7.28
C PHE A 16 16.79 -2.33 -7.98
N PHE A 17 16.65 -1.23 -7.24
CA PHE A 17 16.20 0.05 -7.78
C PHE A 17 17.14 0.58 -8.86
N ARG A 18 18.46 0.56 -8.61
CA ARG A 18 19.47 1.02 -9.58
C ARG A 18 19.49 0.19 -10.85
N GLU A 19 19.35 -1.13 -10.76
CA GLU A 19 19.29 -2.01 -11.93
C GLU A 19 17.98 -1.83 -12.71
N LEU A 20 16.86 -1.62 -12.04
CA LEU A 20 15.60 -1.24 -12.70
C LEU A 20 15.74 0.08 -13.45
N ALA A 21 16.27 1.11 -12.80
CA ALA A 21 16.50 2.42 -13.42
C ALA A 21 17.46 2.31 -14.62
N ALA A 22 18.48 1.45 -14.55
CA ALA A 22 19.37 1.20 -15.68
C ALA A 22 18.61 0.60 -16.89
N LEU A 23 17.76 -0.40 -16.68
CA LEU A 23 16.92 -0.96 -17.74
C LEU A 23 15.97 0.09 -18.34
N PHE A 24 15.33 0.90 -17.50
CA PHE A 24 14.44 1.97 -17.99
C PHE A 24 15.20 3.05 -18.75
N ARG A 25 16.45 3.34 -18.40
CA ARG A 25 17.29 4.29 -19.12
C ARG A 25 17.61 3.82 -20.53
N GLU A 26 17.77 2.51 -20.74
CA GLU A 26 17.93 1.96 -22.09
C GLU A 26 16.67 2.10 -22.97
N LEU A 27 15.50 2.25 -22.34
CA LEU A 27 14.24 2.47 -23.04
C LEU A 27 13.96 3.95 -23.34
N GLU A 28 14.77 4.88 -22.80
CA GLU A 28 14.63 6.31 -23.08
C GLU A 28 14.86 6.60 -24.58
N GLY A 29 13.92 7.31 -25.20
CA GLY A 29 13.98 7.64 -26.62
C GLY A 29 13.57 6.51 -27.57
N VAL A 30 13.30 5.31 -27.06
CA VAL A 30 12.68 4.23 -27.84
C VAL A 30 11.23 4.61 -28.15
N LYS A 31 10.78 4.32 -29.38
CA LYS A 31 9.40 4.62 -29.76
C LYS A 31 8.42 3.71 -28.99
N PRO A 32 7.28 4.22 -28.52
CA PRO A 32 6.31 3.45 -27.71
C PRO A 32 5.95 2.07 -28.26
N ASP A 33 5.76 1.97 -29.57
CA ASP A 33 5.39 0.76 -30.29
C ASP A 33 6.53 -0.27 -30.39
N ALA A 34 7.78 0.16 -30.19
CA ALA A 34 8.96 -0.70 -30.23
C ALA A 34 9.46 -1.11 -28.82
N ILE A 35 8.90 -0.55 -27.74
CA ILE A 35 9.35 -0.84 -26.37
C ILE A 35 9.17 -2.31 -26.02
N ALA A 36 8.04 -2.92 -26.38
CA ALA A 36 7.73 -4.30 -26.03
C ALA A 36 8.75 -5.32 -26.57
N ASP A 37 9.36 -5.01 -27.71
CA ASP A 37 10.33 -5.88 -28.40
C ASP A 37 11.79 -5.53 -28.04
N HIS A 38 12.03 -4.52 -27.19
CA HIS A 38 13.37 -4.12 -26.80
C HIS A 38 13.97 -5.08 -25.76
N ASP A 39 15.28 -5.39 -25.88
CA ASP A 39 15.96 -6.34 -24.99
C ASP A 39 15.82 -5.98 -23.51
N ALA A 40 15.99 -4.70 -23.17
CA ALA A 40 15.79 -4.21 -21.80
C ALA A 40 14.36 -4.46 -21.26
N ALA A 41 13.34 -4.30 -22.11
CA ALA A 41 11.96 -4.55 -21.73
C ALA A 41 11.69 -6.04 -21.49
N MET A 42 12.30 -6.91 -22.29
CA MET A 42 12.21 -8.37 -22.13
C MET A 42 12.96 -8.89 -20.90
N GLN A 43 13.97 -8.17 -20.41
CA GLN A 43 14.72 -8.52 -19.20
C GLN A 43 14.00 -8.15 -17.90
N LEU A 44 13.05 -7.21 -17.94
CA LEU A 44 12.37 -6.69 -16.75
C LEU A 44 11.72 -7.80 -15.88
N PRO A 45 10.96 -8.77 -16.42
CA PRO A 45 10.46 -9.92 -15.65
C PRO A 45 11.55 -10.72 -14.93
N VAL A 46 12.69 -10.93 -15.60
CA VAL A 46 13.80 -11.72 -15.06
C VAL A 46 14.46 -10.99 -13.91
N LEU A 47 14.67 -9.69 -14.04
CA LEU A 47 15.22 -8.84 -12.98
C LEU A 47 14.30 -8.83 -11.74
N ILE A 48 12.99 -8.64 -11.96
CA ILE A 48 11.99 -8.66 -10.87
C ILE A 48 12.03 -10.01 -10.14
N ALA A 49 12.02 -11.13 -10.88
CA ALA A 49 12.11 -12.47 -10.29
C ALA A 49 13.45 -12.69 -9.55
N HIS A 50 14.55 -12.15 -10.09
CA HIS A 50 15.86 -12.25 -9.47
C HIS A 50 15.87 -11.64 -8.07
N TYR A 51 15.32 -10.44 -7.88
CA TYR A 51 15.34 -9.75 -6.59
C TYR A 51 14.22 -10.18 -5.66
N THR A 52 13.00 -10.33 -6.17
CA THR A 52 11.80 -10.50 -5.34
C THR A 52 11.27 -11.93 -5.32
N GLY A 53 11.70 -12.78 -6.25
CA GLY A 53 11.11 -14.10 -6.45
C GLY A 53 9.67 -14.07 -6.98
N MET A 54 9.13 -12.91 -7.35
CA MET A 54 7.79 -12.78 -7.96
C MET A 54 7.83 -13.10 -9.45
N ASN A 55 6.88 -13.91 -9.92
CA ASN A 55 6.68 -14.15 -11.35
C ASN A 55 5.75 -13.06 -11.90
N VAL A 56 6.33 -12.09 -12.59
CA VAL A 56 5.60 -10.94 -13.14
C VAL A 56 5.69 -10.96 -14.66
N LYS A 57 4.54 -10.99 -15.31
CA LYS A 57 4.41 -10.71 -16.73
C LYS A 57 4.28 -9.19 -16.93
N VAL A 58 5.17 -8.61 -17.70
CA VAL A 58 5.07 -7.19 -18.08
C VAL A 58 4.24 -7.06 -19.35
N ALA A 59 3.22 -6.21 -19.31
CA ALA A 59 2.36 -5.87 -20.44
C ALA A 59 2.51 -4.39 -20.75
N TRP A 60 2.98 -4.07 -21.96
CA TRP A 60 3.17 -2.71 -22.43
C TRP A 60 1.88 -2.20 -23.10
N MET A 61 1.02 -1.52 -22.34
CA MET A 61 -0.32 -1.09 -22.77
C MET A 61 -0.62 0.33 -22.31
N GLU A 62 -1.56 1.03 -22.96
CA GLU A 62 -1.81 2.47 -22.69
C GLU A 62 -2.50 2.76 -21.35
N ASP A 63 -3.12 1.75 -20.73
CA ASP A 63 -3.71 1.89 -19.40
C ASP A 63 -2.62 2.16 -18.37
N GLY A 64 -2.92 3.04 -17.40
CA GLY A 64 -1.97 3.56 -16.41
C GLY A 64 -1.16 2.46 -15.70
N PRO A 65 -0.03 2.80 -15.06
CA PRO A 65 0.73 1.81 -14.30
C PRO A 65 -0.21 1.15 -13.29
N VAL A 66 -0.36 -0.17 -13.43
CA VAL A 66 -1.25 -0.97 -12.60
C VAL A 66 -0.76 -2.41 -12.59
N VAL A 67 -0.92 -3.07 -11.46
CA VAL A 67 -0.65 -4.50 -11.35
C VAL A 67 -1.91 -5.29 -11.01
N TYR A 68 -2.05 -6.43 -11.67
CA TYR A 68 -3.05 -7.44 -11.35
C TYR A 68 -2.39 -8.57 -10.58
N PRO A 69 -2.71 -8.74 -9.28
CA PRO A 69 -2.26 -9.89 -8.52
C PRO A 69 -2.91 -11.17 -9.06
N PRO A 70 -2.33 -12.36 -8.78
CA PRO A 70 -2.87 -13.63 -9.24
C PRO A 70 -4.26 -13.90 -8.66
N ALA A 71 -5.10 -14.62 -9.40
CA ALA A 71 -6.47 -14.96 -9.06
C ALA A 71 -6.54 -16.18 -8.11
N VAL A 72 -5.91 -16.05 -6.94
CA VAL A 72 -5.80 -17.13 -5.94
C VAL A 72 -7.09 -17.28 -5.15
N ASN A 73 -7.73 -16.18 -4.76
CA ASN A 73 -8.96 -16.24 -3.98
C ASN A 73 -9.82 -15.03 -4.30
N LYS A 74 -10.93 -15.22 -5.01
CA LYS A 74 -11.91 -14.16 -5.32
C LYS A 74 -12.55 -13.57 -4.06
N ASN A 75 -12.56 -14.29 -2.95
CA ASN A 75 -13.04 -13.82 -1.65
C ASN A 75 -11.90 -13.24 -0.79
N HIS A 76 -10.72 -12.97 -1.38
CA HIS A 76 -9.64 -12.33 -0.66
C HIS A 76 -10.10 -10.97 -0.13
N VAL A 77 -9.73 -10.69 1.11
CA VAL A 77 -10.19 -9.53 1.87
C VAL A 77 -9.90 -8.19 1.18
N LEU A 78 -8.80 -8.11 0.42
CA LEU A 78 -8.48 -6.94 -0.44
C LEU A 78 -9.42 -6.76 -1.63
N LEU A 79 -9.93 -7.86 -2.21
CA LEU A 79 -10.87 -7.81 -3.34
C LEU A 79 -12.27 -7.37 -2.89
N SER A 80 -12.51 -7.46 -1.57
CA SER A 80 -13.32 -6.61 -0.69
C SER A 80 -14.00 -5.35 -1.23
N ARG A 81 -13.22 -4.52 -1.92
CA ARG A 81 -13.61 -3.15 -2.21
C ARG A 81 -13.20 -2.61 -3.57
N TRP A 82 -12.63 -3.43 -4.45
CA TRP A 82 -12.49 -3.13 -5.90
C TRP A 82 -13.86 -3.06 -6.63
N GLY A 83 -14.95 -2.86 -5.88
CA GLY A 83 -16.33 -3.06 -6.27
C GLY A 83 -16.74 -4.53 -6.13
N ASP A 84 -17.89 -4.79 -5.50
CA ASP A 84 -18.54 -6.11 -5.52
C ASP A 84 -18.72 -6.60 -6.97
N TYR A 85 -18.81 -5.68 -7.94
CA TYR A 85 -18.83 -5.97 -9.36
C TYR A 85 -17.56 -6.67 -9.88
N PHE A 86 -16.35 -6.14 -9.63
CA PHE A 86 -15.10 -6.81 -10.05
C PHE A 86 -14.90 -8.15 -9.32
N ARG A 87 -15.22 -8.21 -8.02
CA ARG A 87 -15.14 -9.45 -7.24
C ARG A 87 -16.06 -10.55 -7.76
N GLN A 88 -17.29 -10.19 -8.16
CA GLN A 88 -18.30 -11.16 -8.58
C GLN A 88 -18.21 -11.52 -10.06
N HIS A 89 -17.69 -10.64 -10.92
CA HIS A 89 -17.78 -10.80 -12.39
C HIS A 89 -16.43 -10.88 -13.11
N MET A 90 -15.33 -10.41 -12.52
CA MET A 90 -14.00 -10.35 -13.16
C MET A 90 -12.96 -11.25 -12.50
N LEU A 91 -13.08 -11.50 -11.19
CA LEU A 91 -12.11 -12.27 -10.42
C LEU A 91 -12.58 -13.72 -10.22
N THR A 92 -11.67 -14.66 -10.51
CA THR A 92 -11.92 -16.10 -10.40
C THR A 92 -11.02 -16.69 -9.31
N ASN A 93 -11.18 -18.00 -9.03
CA ASN A 93 -10.20 -18.77 -8.26
C ASN A 93 -9.28 -19.58 -9.19
N ALA A 94 -9.20 -19.21 -10.47
CA ALA A 94 -8.61 -20.07 -11.50
C ALA A 94 -7.17 -20.48 -11.19
N ASP A 95 -6.37 -19.58 -10.60
CA ASP A 95 -4.99 -19.90 -10.26
C ASP A 95 -4.92 -20.86 -9.06
N ALA A 96 -5.77 -20.69 -8.04
CA ALA A 96 -5.84 -21.65 -6.94
C ALA A 96 -6.39 -23.00 -7.39
N ASP A 97 -7.41 -23.03 -8.24
CA ASP A 97 -7.99 -24.26 -8.77
C ASP A 97 -6.96 -25.02 -9.61
N LYS A 98 -6.18 -24.30 -10.43
CA LYS A 98 -5.06 -24.86 -11.21
C LYS A 98 -3.96 -25.39 -10.29
N LEU A 99 -3.55 -24.63 -9.27
CA LEU A 99 -2.58 -25.08 -8.28
C LEU A 99 -3.04 -26.35 -7.57
N ILE A 100 -4.30 -26.42 -7.13
CA ILE A 100 -4.86 -27.60 -6.47
C ILE A 100 -4.89 -28.79 -7.42
N ALA A 101 -5.32 -28.60 -8.66
CA ALA A 101 -5.41 -29.66 -9.66
C ALA A 101 -4.03 -30.22 -10.07
N GLN A 102 -3.00 -29.38 -10.10
CA GLN A 102 -1.65 -29.75 -10.55
C GLN A 102 -0.73 -30.23 -9.42
N SER A 103 -1.08 -29.99 -8.16
CA SER A 103 -0.20 -30.29 -7.02
C SER A 103 -0.38 -31.72 -6.51
N GLN A 104 0.69 -32.52 -6.54
CA GLN A 104 0.72 -33.85 -5.89
C GLN A 104 0.98 -33.76 -4.37
N VAL A 105 1.48 -32.61 -3.90
CA VAL A 105 1.81 -32.31 -2.49
C VAL A 105 1.13 -30.98 -2.12
N ARG A 106 0.91 -30.70 -0.83
CA ARG A 106 0.34 -29.41 -0.41
C ARG A 106 1.20 -28.25 -0.91
N PRO A 107 0.66 -27.31 -1.72
CA PRO A 107 1.41 -26.14 -2.14
C PRO A 107 1.68 -25.23 -0.94
N ILE A 108 2.95 -24.85 -0.74
CA ILE A 108 3.38 -23.96 0.35
C ILE A 108 4.01 -22.72 -0.29
N GLY A 109 3.46 -21.55 0.02
CA GLY A 109 4.05 -20.24 -0.30
C GLY A 109 4.66 -19.63 0.95
N ARG A 110 5.71 -18.82 0.78
CA ARG A 110 6.35 -18.08 1.88
C ARG A 110 6.64 -16.66 1.45
N VAL A 111 6.50 -15.74 2.39
CA VAL A 111 6.95 -14.35 2.25
C VAL A 111 8.07 -14.10 3.26
N ASP A 112 9.18 -13.58 2.76
CA ASP A 112 10.36 -13.21 3.51
C ASP A 112 10.51 -11.69 3.47
N ARG A 113 10.01 -11.04 4.52
CA ARG A 113 10.01 -9.58 4.69
C ARG A 113 11.42 -9.03 4.89
N ARG A 114 12.33 -9.84 5.42
CA ARG A 114 13.71 -9.44 5.66
C ARG A 114 14.49 -9.24 4.37
N ASN A 115 14.15 -9.99 3.33
CA ASN A 115 14.82 -9.93 2.03
C ASN A 115 13.90 -9.44 0.91
N ALA A 116 12.69 -8.94 1.23
CA ALA A 116 11.67 -8.53 0.26
C ALA A 116 11.36 -9.62 -0.80
N ARG A 117 11.34 -10.90 -0.41
CA ARG A 117 11.20 -12.03 -1.33
C ARG A 117 9.98 -12.90 -1.07
N VAL A 118 9.44 -13.48 -2.14
CA VAL A 118 8.50 -14.60 -2.08
C VAL A 118 9.15 -15.88 -2.60
N SER A 119 8.66 -17.03 -2.11
CA SER A 119 9.14 -18.35 -2.51
C SER A 119 8.06 -19.42 -2.46
N GLY A 120 8.37 -20.59 -3.01
CA GLY A 120 7.43 -21.71 -3.13
C GLY A 120 6.33 -21.37 -4.12
N VAL A 121 5.08 -21.75 -3.82
CA VAL A 121 3.97 -21.58 -4.77
C VAL A 121 3.69 -20.12 -5.15
N PHE A 122 4.07 -19.16 -4.29
CA PHE A 122 3.93 -17.73 -4.60
C PHE A 122 4.86 -17.26 -5.72
N SER A 123 6.01 -17.93 -5.91
CA SER A 123 6.92 -17.65 -7.03
C SER A 123 6.42 -18.23 -8.36
N ASP A 124 5.51 -19.21 -8.32
CA ASP A 124 4.96 -19.81 -9.54
C ASP A 124 3.74 -19.03 -10.08
N LEU A 125 3.04 -18.34 -9.17
CA LEU A 125 1.87 -17.54 -9.48
C LEU A 125 2.24 -16.29 -10.30
N GLN A 126 1.62 -16.15 -11.47
CA GLN A 126 1.89 -15.03 -12.36
C GLN A 126 1.01 -13.82 -12.03
N SER A 127 1.64 -12.69 -11.72
CA SER A 127 1.01 -11.37 -11.72
C SER A 127 1.18 -10.70 -13.09
N VAL A 128 0.31 -9.76 -13.44
CA VAL A 128 0.44 -8.95 -14.66
C VAL A 128 0.69 -7.51 -14.28
N LEU A 129 1.87 -6.99 -14.60
CA LEU A 129 2.23 -5.59 -14.46
C LEU A 129 1.99 -4.88 -15.80
N ILE A 130 1.12 -3.87 -15.82
CA ILE A 130 0.95 -2.98 -16.96
C ILE A 130 1.88 -1.78 -16.79
N VAL A 131 2.70 -1.52 -17.80
CA VAL A 131 3.57 -0.34 -17.86
C VAL A 131 3.26 0.43 -19.15
N PRO A 132 2.71 1.65 -19.06
CA PRO A 132 2.47 2.45 -20.25
C PRO A 132 3.75 2.89 -20.95
N PRO A 133 3.94 2.57 -22.24
CA PRO A 133 5.04 3.13 -23.05
C PRO A 133 5.06 4.67 -23.08
N GLN A 134 3.91 5.30 -22.86
CA GLN A 134 3.79 6.76 -22.81
C GLN A 134 4.45 7.37 -21.57
N LEU A 135 4.81 6.57 -20.55
CA LEU A 135 5.55 7.07 -19.39
C LEU A 135 6.90 7.68 -19.79
N PHE A 136 7.58 7.13 -20.79
CA PHE A 136 8.85 7.67 -21.32
C PHE A 136 8.67 8.96 -22.13
N GLN A 137 7.43 9.34 -22.45
CA GLN A 137 7.09 10.61 -23.09
C GLN A 137 6.65 11.69 -22.08
N LYS A 138 6.20 11.27 -20.90
CA LYS A 138 6.03 12.15 -19.76
C LYS A 138 7.44 12.49 -19.26
N LYS A 139 7.70 13.72 -18.80
CA LYS A 139 9.05 14.20 -18.40
C LYS A 139 9.57 13.54 -17.10
N LEU A 140 9.44 12.22 -17.03
CA LEU A 140 9.90 11.35 -15.96
C LEU A 140 11.30 10.87 -16.29
N SER A 141 12.15 10.73 -15.28
CA SER A 141 13.43 10.04 -15.43
C SER A 141 13.23 8.53 -15.33
N ALA A 142 14.24 7.77 -15.79
CA ALA A 142 14.26 6.32 -15.60
C ALA A 142 14.11 5.89 -14.13
N GLU A 143 14.69 6.65 -13.19
CA GLU A 143 14.56 6.43 -11.74
C GLU A 143 13.12 6.62 -11.27
N GLU A 144 12.42 7.66 -11.73
CA GLU A 144 11.01 7.88 -11.38
C GLU A 144 10.10 6.79 -11.95
N ILE A 145 10.39 6.29 -13.16
CA ILE A 145 9.66 5.14 -13.74
C ILE A 145 9.96 3.86 -12.94
N ALA A 146 11.23 3.63 -12.55
CA ALA A 146 11.61 2.51 -11.69
C ALA A 146 10.88 2.56 -10.34
N ALA A 147 10.77 3.75 -9.73
CA ALA A 147 10.08 3.95 -8.47
C ALA A 147 8.58 3.63 -8.57
N ILE A 148 7.92 4.04 -9.66
CA ILE A 148 6.53 3.69 -9.96
C ILE A 148 6.38 2.17 -10.09
N VAL A 149 7.27 1.50 -10.81
CA VAL A 149 7.22 0.04 -10.95
C VAL A 149 7.45 -0.66 -9.62
N LEU A 150 8.36 -0.17 -8.78
CA LEU A 150 8.55 -0.71 -7.43
C LEU A 150 7.29 -0.54 -6.56
N HIS A 151 6.58 0.58 -6.68
CA HIS A 151 5.29 0.78 -6.00
C HIS A 151 4.28 -0.29 -6.45
N GLU A 152 4.13 -0.51 -7.76
CA GLU A 152 3.24 -1.57 -8.27
C GLU A 152 3.64 -2.98 -7.77
N LEU A 153 4.94 -3.27 -7.70
CA LEU A 153 5.44 -4.53 -7.14
C LEU A 153 5.13 -4.66 -5.64
N GLY A 154 5.08 -3.54 -4.92
CA GLY A 154 4.65 -3.48 -3.52
C GLY A 154 3.22 -3.98 -3.32
N HIS A 155 2.30 -3.71 -4.26
CA HIS A 155 0.95 -4.28 -4.20
C HIS A 155 0.95 -5.81 -4.29
N VAL A 156 1.77 -6.39 -5.17
CA VAL A 156 1.88 -7.85 -5.30
C VAL A 156 2.47 -8.46 -4.04
N PHE A 157 3.50 -7.83 -3.49
CA PHE A 157 4.15 -8.30 -2.27
C PHE A 157 3.18 -8.28 -1.08
N ALA A 158 2.50 -7.15 -0.85
CA ALA A 158 1.49 -7.02 0.19
C ALA A 158 0.31 -7.99 -0.02
N TYR A 159 -0.08 -8.27 -1.27
CA TYR A 159 -1.09 -9.28 -1.57
C TYR A 159 -0.66 -10.67 -1.08
N PHE A 160 0.59 -11.09 -1.32
CA PHE A 160 1.10 -12.38 -0.84
C PHE A 160 1.25 -12.43 0.68
N GLU A 161 1.66 -11.33 1.33
CA GLU A 161 1.66 -11.25 2.80
C GLU A 161 0.26 -11.53 3.34
N LEU A 162 -0.74 -10.85 2.81
CA LEU A 162 -2.11 -10.97 3.28
C LEU A 162 -2.73 -12.34 3.02
N ILE A 163 -2.38 -13.00 1.92
CA ILE A 163 -2.72 -14.42 1.72
C ILE A 163 -2.09 -15.27 2.82
N SER A 164 -0.80 -15.07 3.10
CA SER A 164 -0.09 -15.83 4.14
C SER A 164 -0.74 -15.66 5.51
N HIS A 165 -1.10 -14.42 5.89
CA HIS A 165 -1.81 -14.14 7.16
C HIS A 165 -3.22 -14.73 7.19
N THR A 166 -3.98 -14.63 6.09
CA THR A 166 -5.34 -15.19 5.99
C THR A 166 -5.32 -16.71 6.09
N LEU A 167 -4.41 -17.37 5.39
CA LEU A 167 -4.25 -18.83 5.44
C LEU A 167 -3.80 -19.29 6.83
N THR A 168 -2.87 -18.58 7.45
CA THR A 168 -2.40 -18.88 8.81
C THR A 168 -3.55 -18.75 9.81
N THR A 169 -4.34 -17.69 9.73
CA THR A 169 -5.54 -17.49 10.56
C THR A 169 -6.54 -18.64 10.38
N ASN A 170 -6.83 -19.03 9.14
CA ASN A 170 -7.74 -20.14 8.85
C ASN A 170 -7.22 -21.48 9.38
N GLN A 171 -5.91 -21.74 9.32
CA GLN A 171 -5.31 -22.94 9.89
C GLN A 171 -5.33 -22.95 11.41
N ILE A 172 -5.08 -21.79 12.04
CA ILE A 172 -5.25 -21.61 13.49
C ILE A 172 -6.69 -21.91 13.89
N LEU A 173 -7.68 -21.46 13.13
CA LEU A 173 -9.08 -21.75 13.40
C LEU A 173 -9.45 -23.22 13.21
N ALA A 174 -9.02 -23.84 12.12
CA ALA A 174 -9.25 -25.27 11.91
C ALA A 174 -8.59 -26.11 13.03
N GLY A 175 -7.38 -25.73 13.45
CA GLY A 175 -6.67 -26.35 14.57
C GLY A 175 -7.38 -26.12 15.90
N LEU A 176 -7.82 -24.89 16.17
CA LEU A 176 -8.57 -24.51 17.37
C LEU A 176 -9.88 -25.29 17.44
N SER A 177 -10.69 -25.28 16.38
CA SER A 177 -11.98 -25.97 16.31
C SER A 177 -11.82 -27.46 16.63
N LYS A 178 -10.88 -28.13 15.95
CA LYS A 178 -10.56 -29.55 16.20
C LYS A 178 -10.09 -29.81 17.63
N LYS A 179 -9.30 -28.91 18.22
CA LYS A 179 -8.82 -29.04 19.60
C LYS A 179 -9.92 -28.79 20.62
N LEU A 180 -10.79 -27.81 20.40
CA LEU A 180 -11.96 -27.56 21.23
C LEU A 180 -12.94 -28.74 21.22
N ASP A 181 -13.07 -29.44 20.08
CA ASP A 181 -13.85 -30.68 19.99
C ASP A 181 -13.26 -31.83 20.83
N GLN A 182 -11.93 -31.86 20.96
CA GLN A 182 -11.19 -32.85 21.74
C GLN A 182 -11.04 -32.46 23.23
N SER A 183 -11.28 -31.20 23.58
CA SER A 183 -11.11 -30.70 24.95
C SER A 183 -12.31 -31.05 25.83
N ALA A 184 -12.12 -31.98 26.77
CA ALA A 184 -13.14 -32.42 27.70
C ALA A 184 -13.33 -31.44 28.88
N SER A 185 -12.28 -30.71 29.28
CA SER A 185 -12.30 -29.81 30.45
C SER A 185 -12.02 -28.34 30.10
N VAL A 186 -12.40 -27.43 31.00
CA VAL A 186 -12.07 -25.99 30.90
C VAL A 186 -10.55 -25.79 30.88
N LYS A 187 -9.81 -26.55 31.69
CA LYS A 187 -8.34 -26.49 31.76
C LYS A 187 -7.66 -26.89 30.44
N ASP A 188 -8.23 -27.86 29.72
CA ASP A 188 -7.74 -28.23 28.38
C ASP A 188 -7.99 -27.12 27.36
N ARG A 189 -9.12 -26.40 27.47
CA ARG A 189 -9.42 -25.25 26.60
C ARG A 189 -8.50 -24.08 26.89
N GLU A 190 -8.21 -23.79 28.17
CA GLU A 190 -7.23 -22.77 28.57
C GLU A 190 -5.86 -23.04 27.96
N ALA A 191 -5.37 -24.30 28.02
CA ALA A 191 -4.08 -24.66 27.44
C ALA A 191 -4.04 -24.47 25.91
N VAL A 192 -5.13 -24.84 25.21
CA VAL A 192 -5.27 -24.63 23.76
C VAL A 192 -5.27 -23.14 23.43
N LEU A 193 -6.07 -22.35 24.14
CA LEU A 193 -6.19 -20.90 23.93
C LEU A 193 -4.90 -20.15 24.29
N ALA A 194 -4.18 -20.57 25.32
CA ALA A 194 -2.85 -20.02 25.66
C ALA A 194 -1.83 -20.30 24.54
N LYS A 195 -1.89 -21.49 23.91
CA LYS A 195 -1.04 -21.80 22.76
C LYS A 195 -1.39 -20.95 21.55
N VAL A 196 -2.69 -20.75 21.27
CA VAL A 196 -3.16 -19.86 20.19
C VAL A 196 -2.73 -18.42 20.45
N LYS A 197 -2.90 -17.92 21.69
CA LYS A 197 -2.43 -16.61 22.12
C LYS A 197 -0.93 -16.42 21.85
N SER A 198 -0.13 -17.42 22.19
CA SER A 198 1.32 -17.40 21.96
C SER A 198 1.72 -17.46 20.48
N VAL A 199 1.06 -18.29 19.68
CA VAL A 199 1.41 -18.47 18.25
C VAL A 199 0.92 -17.31 17.38
N SER A 200 -0.20 -16.71 17.76
CA SER A 200 -0.81 -15.59 17.01
C SER A 200 -0.49 -14.23 17.64
N HIS A 201 0.45 -14.19 18.59
CA HIS A 201 0.95 -12.99 19.27
C HIS A 201 -0.12 -12.07 19.89
N LEU A 202 -1.30 -12.59 20.22
CA LEU A 202 -2.42 -11.80 20.74
C LEU A 202 -2.10 -11.21 22.10
N GLN A 203 -2.18 -9.88 22.25
CA GLN A 203 -1.89 -9.23 23.53
C GLN A 203 -3.09 -9.32 24.49
N ASP A 204 -4.28 -8.98 23.98
CA ASP A 204 -5.48 -8.75 24.80
C ASP A 204 -6.50 -9.91 24.83
N LEU A 205 -6.06 -11.14 24.52
CA LEU A 205 -6.95 -12.31 24.66
C LEU A 205 -7.06 -12.76 26.12
N ASP A 206 -8.25 -12.62 26.72
CA ASP A 206 -8.58 -13.17 28.05
C ASP A 206 -8.88 -14.67 27.94
N VAL A 207 -7.83 -15.47 28.11
CA VAL A 207 -7.87 -16.93 27.98
C VAL A 207 -8.77 -17.58 29.04
N GLU A 208 -8.74 -17.06 30.27
CA GLU A 208 -9.48 -17.65 31.40
C GLU A 208 -10.98 -17.42 31.27
N MET A 209 -11.38 -16.20 30.89
CA MET A 209 -12.79 -15.91 30.64
C MET A 209 -13.30 -16.72 29.45
N LEU A 210 -12.52 -16.77 28.37
CA LEU A 210 -12.96 -17.40 27.13
C LEU A 210 -13.07 -18.92 27.25
N ALA A 211 -12.16 -19.57 28.00
CA ALA A 211 -12.21 -21.01 28.23
C ALA A 211 -13.44 -21.46 29.05
N LYS A 212 -13.98 -20.57 29.89
CA LYS A 212 -15.22 -20.80 30.66
C LYS A 212 -16.48 -20.68 29.80
N SER A 213 -16.39 -20.14 28.59
CA SER A 213 -17.52 -20.10 27.67
C SER A 213 -17.96 -21.52 27.29
N ALA A 214 -19.27 -21.78 27.39
CA ALA A 214 -19.87 -23.04 26.97
C ALA A 214 -20.06 -23.11 25.45
N ASP A 215 -20.18 -21.96 24.78
CA ASP A 215 -20.40 -21.88 23.34
C ASP A 215 -19.06 -21.82 22.59
N ARG A 216 -18.76 -22.92 21.89
CA ARG A 216 -17.55 -23.06 21.07
C ARG A 216 -17.49 -22.07 19.93
N LYS A 217 -18.63 -21.72 19.33
CA LYS A 217 -18.69 -20.69 18.27
C LYS A 217 -18.30 -19.33 18.82
N VAL A 218 -18.70 -19.01 20.05
CA VAL A 218 -18.28 -17.76 20.71
C VAL A 218 -16.77 -17.74 20.90
N ILE A 219 -16.16 -18.85 21.32
CA ILE A 219 -14.69 -18.96 21.47
C ILE A 219 -14.00 -18.72 20.11
N GLU A 220 -14.45 -19.41 19.06
CA GLU A 220 -13.90 -19.25 17.72
C GLU A 220 -14.07 -17.81 17.21
N ILE A 221 -15.26 -17.24 17.31
CA ILE A 221 -15.54 -15.86 16.87
C ILE A 221 -14.67 -14.86 17.61
N VAL A 222 -14.51 -15.00 18.93
CA VAL A 222 -13.66 -14.10 19.72
C VAL A 222 -12.21 -14.24 19.31
N VAL A 223 -11.69 -15.46 19.12
CA VAL A 223 -10.30 -15.67 18.65
C VAL A 223 -10.10 -15.07 17.25
N VAL A 224 -11.00 -15.32 16.29
CA VAL A 224 -10.93 -14.70 14.95
C VAL A 224 -10.94 -13.18 15.07
N SER A 225 -11.87 -12.65 15.85
CA SER A 225 -12.04 -11.20 15.99
C SER A 225 -10.83 -10.57 16.67
N SER A 226 -10.20 -11.27 17.61
CA SER A 226 -8.94 -10.84 18.25
C SER A 226 -7.78 -10.90 17.27
N ILE A 227 -7.62 -11.95 16.47
CA ILE A 227 -6.59 -12.03 15.43
C ILE A 227 -6.80 -10.93 14.39
N ALA A 228 -8.02 -10.75 13.88
CA ALA A 228 -8.34 -9.70 12.93
C ALA A 228 -8.11 -8.29 13.50
N ARG A 229 -8.37 -8.09 14.81
CA ARG A 229 -8.13 -6.82 15.49
C ARG A 229 -6.66 -6.56 15.77
N GLU A 230 -5.91 -7.57 16.19
CA GLU A 230 -4.46 -7.47 16.39
C GLU A 230 -3.77 -7.14 15.07
N LEU A 231 -4.11 -7.85 13.99
CA LEU A 231 -3.62 -7.55 12.64
C LEU A 231 -3.98 -6.11 12.22
N GLN A 232 -5.20 -5.64 12.53
CA GLN A 232 -5.61 -4.25 12.29
C GLN A 232 -4.83 -3.23 13.16
N SER A 233 -4.42 -3.63 14.36
CA SER A 233 -3.66 -2.80 15.30
C SER A 233 -2.18 -2.73 14.92
N GLU A 234 -1.58 -3.85 14.50
CA GLU A 234 -0.19 -3.97 14.07
C GLU A 234 0.08 -3.17 12.79
N ILE A 235 -0.89 -3.15 11.87
CA ILE A 235 -0.83 -2.38 10.62
C ILE A 235 -1.24 -0.90 10.83
N GLY A 236 -1.75 -0.55 12.03
CA GLY A 236 -2.18 0.82 12.37
C GLY A 236 -3.42 1.32 11.60
N MET A 237 -3.93 0.53 10.65
CA MET A 237 -5.11 0.81 9.83
C MET A 237 -6.00 -0.42 9.76
N PRO A 238 -7.31 -0.28 9.48
CA PRO A 238 -8.07 -1.41 8.94
C PRO A 238 -7.31 -1.92 7.71
N LEU A 239 -6.76 -3.13 7.79
CA LEU A 239 -6.16 -3.92 6.69
C LEU A 239 -6.93 -3.87 5.36
N PHE A 240 -8.20 -3.48 5.43
CA PHE A 240 -9.19 -3.49 4.38
C PHE A 240 -9.49 -2.08 3.85
N ASP A 241 -8.66 -1.09 4.17
CA ASP A 241 -8.73 0.27 3.64
C ASP A 241 -7.71 0.47 2.53
N MET A 242 -8.14 1.06 1.40
CA MET A 242 -7.25 1.30 0.25
C MET A 242 -6.02 2.11 0.66
N ASN A 243 -6.17 3.05 1.61
CA ASN A 243 -5.08 3.84 2.18
C ASN A 243 -3.92 3.01 2.71
N GLY A 244 -4.23 1.89 3.37
CA GLY A 244 -3.21 1.01 3.93
C GLY A 244 -2.44 0.27 2.84
N PHE A 245 -3.13 -0.19 1.79
CA PHE A 245 -2.50 -0.94 0.70
C PHE A 245 -1.56 -0.08 -0.14
N GLU A 246 -1.94 1.17 -0.37
CA GLU A 246 -1.14 2.17 -1.07
C GLU A 246 0.06 2.62 -0.25
N ALA A 247 -0.14 2.80 1.07
CA ALA A 247 0.96 3.08 1.98
C ALA A 247 1.96 1.92 2.06
N LEU A 248 1.49 0.66 2.04
CA LEU A 248 2.36 -0.52 1.98
C LEU A 248 3.15 -0.59 0.67
N ALA A 249 2.53 -0.22 -0.46
CA ALA A 249 3.21 -0.14 -1.74
C ALA A 249 4.27 0.97 -1.80
N ASP A 250 3.94 2.16 -1.32
CA ASP A 250 4.89 3.26 -1.16
C ASP A 250 6.06 2.85 -0.25
N GLN A 251 5.75 2.22 0.88
CA GLN A 251 6.76 1.75 1.81
C GLN A 251 7.68 0.71 1.16
N PHE A 252 7.13 -0.28 0.45
CA PHE A 252 7.94 -1.27 -0.27
C PHE A 252 8.94 -0.62 -1.22
N ALA A 253 8.49 0.37 -2.00
CA ALA A 253 9.37 1.14 -2.89
C ALA A 253 10.44 1.93 -2.12
N VAL A 254 10.08 2.59 -1.01
CA VAL A 254 11.02 3.34 -0.17
C VAL A 254 12.07 2.42 0.46
N ARG A 255 11.67 1.25 0.96
CA ARG A 255 12.56 0.25 1.58
C ARG A 255 13.54 -0.37 0.56
N LEU A 256 13.24 -0.25 -0.73
CA LEU A 256 14.13 -0.62 -1.84
C LEU A 256 14.97 0.55 -2.38
N GLY A 257 14.91 1.72 -1.75
CA GLY A 257 15.74 2.88 -2.07
C GLY A 257 15.11 3.89 -3.04
N ALA A 258 13.82 3.77 -3.36
CA ALA A 258 13.17 4.61 -4.38
C ALA A 258 12.37 5.79 -3.81
N GLY A 259 12.59 6.18 -2.55
CA GLY A 259 11.70 7.12 -1.85
C GLY A 259 11.64 8.52 -2.47
N ARG A 260 12.79 9.11 -2.81
CA ARG A 260 12.88 10.42 -3.48
C ARG A 260 12.25 10.38 -4.87
N ASP A 261 12.61 9.39 -5.68
CA ASP A 261 12.16 9.26 -7.07
C ASP A 261 10.65 8.94 -7.15
N LEU A 262 10.10 8.24 -6.16
CA LEU A 262 8.67 8.02 -6.06
C LEU A 262 7.93 9.35 -5.84
N VAL A 263 8.37 10.17 -4.88
CA VAL A 263 7.73 11.46 -4.59
C VAL A 263 7.84 12.44 -5.76
N THR A 264 9.03 12.53 -6.38
CA THR A 264 9.27 13.44 -7.50
C THR A 264 8.53 13.00 -8.77
N GLY A 265 8.48 11.69 -9.06
CA GLY A 265 7.67 11.13 -10.13
C GLY A 265 6.17 11.40 -9.95
N LEU A 266 5.65 11.15 -8.75
CA LEU A 266 4.26 11.46 -8.40
C LEU A 266 3.98 12.97 -8.48
N ASP A 267 4.91 13.83 -8.05
CA ASP A 267 4.76 15.29 -8.14
C ASP A 267 4.60 15.73 -9.60
N LYS A 268 5.45 15.23 -10.50
CA LYS A 268 5.36 15.52 -11.93
C LYS A 268 4.05 15.03 -12.53
N LEU A 269 3.65 13.79 -12.25
CA LEU A 269 2.39 13.22 -12.75
C LEU A 269 1.18 14.03 -12.28
N ASN A 270 1.08 14.29 -10.96
CA ASN A 270 -0.04 15.02 -10.40
C ASN A 270 -0.11 16.49 -10.87
N ARG A 271 1.03 17.11 -11.21
CA ARG A 271 1.04 18.44 -11.85
C ARG A 271 0.53 18.38 -13.28
N ILE A 272 0.96 17.38 -14.07
CA ILE A 272 0.50 17.17 -15.44
C ILE A 272 -1.02 16.95 -15.46
N ASP A 273 -1.53 16.16 -14.51
CA ASP A 273 -2.94 15.82 -14.41
C ASP A 273 -3.81 16.94 -13.79
N GLY A 274 -3.19 18.06 -13.36
CA GLY A 274 -3.91 19.24 -12.86
C GLY A 274 -4.52 19.05 -11.46
N HIS A 275 -3.88 18.23 -10.63
CA HIS A 275 -4.35 17.86 -9.30
C HIS A 275 -4.64 19.08 -8.41
N ILE A 276 -5.73 19.01 -7.63
CA ILE A 276 -6.26 20.12 -6.80
C ILE A 276 -5.22 20.68 -5.81
N ALA A 277 -4.31 19.84 -5.33
CA ALA A 277 -3.24 20.19 -4.41
C ALA A 277 -2.29 21.28 -4.96
N TYR A 278 -2.14 21.41 -6.28
CA TYR A 278 -1.24 22.39 -6.91
C TYR A 278 -1.93 23.70 -7.32
N ARG A 279 -3.26 23.78 -7.23
CA ARG A 279 -4.00 24.99 -7.65
C ARG A 279 -3.82 26.11 -6.65
N ASN A 280 -3.39 27.30 -7.06
CA ASN A 280 -3.33 28.43 -6.12
C ASN A 280 -4.69 28.73 -5.45
N ARG A 281 -4.68 29.44 -4.31
CA ARG A 281 -5.88 29.68 -3.50
C ARG A 281 -7.04 30.31 -4.27
N LEU A 282 -6.75 31.24 -5.19
CA LEU A 282 -7.76 31.91 -5.99
C LEU A 282 -8.39 30.96 -7.03
N ALA A 283 -7.56 30.20 -7.74
CA ALA A 283 -8.01 29.20 -8.70
C ALA A 283 -8.86 28.09 -8.02
N TRP A 284 -8.46 27.67 -6.82
CA TRP A 284 -9.24 26.73 -6.01
C TRP A 284 -10.60 27.34 -5.60
N LEU A 285 -10.61 28.54 -5.03
CA LEU A 285 -11.86 29.21 -4.63
C LEU A 285 -12.81 29.45 -5.81
N TYR A 286 -12.26 29.79 -6.96
CA TYR A 286 -13.02 29.96 -8.20
C TYR A 286 -13.66 28.64 -8.64
N ALA A 287 -12.88 27.55 -8.69
CA ALA A 287 -13.39 26.23 -9.04
C ALA A 287 -14.50 25.75 -8.09
N GLU A 288 -14.31 25.91 -6.77
CA GLU A 288 -15.32 25.52 -5.78
C GLU A 288 -16.58 26.41 -5.87
N SER A 289 -16.41 27.71 -6.11
CA SER A 289 -17.53 28.64 -6.29
C SER A 289 -18.33 28.31 -7.56
N LEU A 290 -17.66 27.94 -8.66
CA LEU A 290 -18.31 27.49 -9.89
C LEU A 290 -19.14 26.22 -9.65
N LYS A 291 -18.62 25.25 -8.88
CA LYS A 291 -19.38 24.05 -8.50
C LYS A 291 -20.63 24.40 -7.70
N MET A 292 -20.55 25.35 -6.77
CA MET A 292 -21.72 25.80 -6.01
C MET A 292 -22.76 26.48 -6.89
N ILE A 293 -22.34 27.29 -7.86
CA ILE A 293 -23.25 27.89 -8.85
C ILE A 293 -23.91 26.80 -9.70
N LEU A 294 -23.13 25.82 -10.19
CA LEU A 294 -23.66 24.69 -10.96
C LEU A 294 -24.69 23.89 -10.16
N LEU A 295 -24.44 23.65 -8.86
CA LEU A 295 -25.37 22.97 -7.96
C LEU A 295 -26.70 23.74 -7.83
N LEU A 296 -26.64 25.07 -7.67
CA LEU A 296 -27.84 25.90 -7.56
C LEU A 296 -28.62 26.01 -8.89
N ALA A 297 -27.93 25.83 -10.03
CA ALA A 297 -28.52 25.89 -11.36
C ALA A 297 -29.17 24.57 -11.83
N VAL A 298 -29.04 23.47 -11.05
CA VAL A 298 -29.62 22.15 -11.38
C VAL A 298 -31.12 22.22 -11.69
N PRO A 299 -31.97 22.87 -10.86
CA PRO A 299 -33.42 22.93 -11.12
C PRO A 299 -33.78 23.68 -12.41
N LEU A 300 -32.93 24.61 -12.84
CA LEU A 300 -33.20 25.51 -13.97
C LEU A 300 -32.84 24.90 -15.33
N THR A 301 -32.06 23.83 -15.35
CA THR A 301 -31.41 23.32 -16.58
C THR A 301 -31.78 21.88 -16.92
N LEU A 302 -32.83 21.34 -16.28
CA LEU A 302 -33.34 19.98 -16.50
C LEU A 302 -32.23 18.90 -16.46
N GLY A 303 -31.22 19.09 -15.60
CA GLY A 303 -30.12 18.14 -15.39
C GLY A 303 -28.84 18.38 -16.21
N GLY A 304 -28.80 19.32 -17.15
CA GLY A 304 -27.58 19.61 -17.92
C GLY A 304 -26.41 20.10 -17.06
N THR A 305 -26.68 20.98 -16.09
CA THR A 305 -25.66 21.44 -15.12
C THR A 305 -25.27 20.38 -14.10
N TRP A 306 -26.12 19.37 -13.86
CA TRP A 306 -25.78 18.23 -13.01
C TRP A 306 -24.64 17.41 -13.63
N SER A 307 -24.72 17.11 -14.93
CA SER A 307 -23.65 16.40 -15.64
C SER A 307 -22.34 17.19 -15.63
N MET A 308 -22.38 18.52 -15.78
CA MET A 308 -21.20 19.38 -15.69
C MET A 308 -20.62 19.44 -14.27
N LEU A 309 -21.48 19.50 -13.26
CA LEU A 309 -21.06 19.43 -11.86
C LEU A 309 -20.37 18.09 -11.56
N MET A 310 -20.97 16.98 -12.00
CA MET A 310 -20.38 15.65 -11.84
C MET A 310 -19.07 15.52 -12.63
N ALA A 311 -18.98 16.08 -13.83
CA ALA A 311 -17.73 16.12 -14.60
C ALA A 311 -16.64 16.93 -13.89
N SER A 312 -16.98 18.06 -13.27
CA SER A 312 -16.03 18.88 -12.50
C SER A 312 -15.60 18.21 -11.19
N CYS A 313 -16.53 17.61 -10.46
CA CYS A 313 -16.22 16.83 -9.26
C CYS A 313 -15.35 15.62 -9.63
N THR A 314 -15.69 14.88 -10.69
CA THR A 314 -14.88 13.76 -11.17
C THR A 314 -13.53 14.19 -11.70
N ALA A 315 -13.38 15.33 -12.37
CA ALA A 315 -12.07 15.85 -12.78
C ALA A 315 -11.18 16.20 -11.58
N ASP A 316 -11.77 16.82 -10.54
CA ASP A 316 -11.06 17.07 -9.28
C ASP A 316 -10.85 15.79 -8.47
N SER A 317 -11.60 14.73 -8.77
CA SER A 317 -11.43 13.38 -8.26
C SER A 317 -10.58 12.46 -9.15
N LYS A 318 -10.20 12.88 -10.36
CA LYS A 318 -9.20 12.18 -11.18
C LYS A 318 -7.80 12.39 -10.62
N GLY A 319 -7.62 13.48 -9.86
CA GLY A 319 -6.51 13.64 -8.91
C GLY A 319 -6.86 13.18 -7.49
N ALA A 320 -8.11 13.36 -7.03
CA ALA A 320 -8.53 12.75 -5.78
C ALA A 320 -8.84 11.26 -5.98
N GLU A 321 -7.79 10.45 -6.06
CA GLU A 321 -7.84 9.06 -5.62
C GLU A 321 -8.63 9.04 -4.30
N THR A 322 -9.87 8.60 -4.44
CA THR A 322 -11.01 8.99 -3.61
C THR A 322 -10.88 8.41 -2.21
N GLU A 323 -10.59 9.22 -1.19
CA GLU A 323 -10.55 8.75 0.21
C GLU A 323 -9.58 7.59 0.48
N ALA A 324 -8.82 7.19 -0.53
CA ALA A 324 -8.06 5.95 -0.63
C ALA A 324 -6.56 6.17 -0.46
N TYR A 325 -6.08 7.42 -0.42
CA TYR A 325 -4.67 7.77 -0.19
C TYR A 325 -4.44 8.88 0.85
N GLY A 326 -5.46 9.26 1.63
CA GLY A 326 -5.43 10.51 2.39
C GLY A 326 -5.28 11.72 1.46
N THR A 327 -4.64 12.80 1.89
CA THR A 327 -4.27 13.89 0.97
C THR A 327 -2.90 13.62 0.34
N LEU A 328 -2.65 14.09 -0.90
CA LEU A 328 -1.37 13.89 -1.59
C LEU A 328 -0.15 14.29 -0.74
N LYS A 329 -0.28 15.39 0.03
CA LYS A 329 0.77 15.82 0.96
C LYS A 329 1.01 14.79 2.07
N THR A 330 -0.05 14.21 2.62
CA THR A 330 0.04 13.17 3.67
C THR A 330 0.78 11.94 3.16
N ARG A 331 0.54 11.54 1.91
CA ARG A 331 1.28 10.45 1.24
C ARG A 331 2.78 10.77 1.17
N TYR A 332 3.14 11.97 0.71
CA TYR A 332 4.55 12.41 0.65
C TYR A 332 5.20 12.53 2.03
N GLU A 333 4.47 13.01 3.04
CA GLU A 333 4.95 13.06 4.43
C GLU A 333 5.22 11.65 4.97
N ARG A 334 4.37 10.65 4.68
CA ARG A 334 4.63 9.24 5.05
C ARG A 334 5.89 8.71 4.41
N ILE A 335 6.07 8.93 3.10
CA ILE A 335 7.29 8.52 2.38
C ILE A 335 8.53 9.16 3.02
N ARG A 336 8.47 10.46 3.33
CA ARG A 336 9.54 11.16 4.05
C ARG A 336 9.82 10.52 5.41
N GLU A 337 8.79 10.23 6.19
CA GLU A 337 8.92 9.61 7.52
C GLU A 337 9.54 8.22 7.46
N GLN A 338 9.27 7.44 6.40
CA GLN A 338 9.95 6.17 6.15
C GLN A 338 11.45 6.36 5.93
N LEU A 339 11.88 7.37 5.17
CA LEU A 339 13.31 7.68 5.01
C LEU A 339 13.96 8.12 6.33
N VAL A 340 13.24 8.90 7.15
CA VAL A 340 13.70 9.27 8.51
C VAL A 340 13.89 8.03 9.39
N GLU A 341 13.01 7.04 9.26
CA GLU A 341 13.15 5.76 9.96
C GLU A 341 14.40 5.00 9.50
N GLY A 342 14.65 4.91 8.19
CA GLY A 342 15.85 4.29 7.64
C GLY A 342 17.12 4.92 8.16
N MET A 343 17.15 6.26 8.23
CA MET A 343 18.27 7.03 8.73
C MET A 343 18.60 6.76 10.22
N LYS A 344 17.71 6.11 10.99
CA LYS A 344 17.96 5.77 12.41
C LYS A 344 18.82 4.52 12.59
N ASP A 345 19.10 3.74 11.54
CA ASP A 345 19.94 2.55 11.68
C ASP A 345 21.38 2.96 12.09
N PRO A 346 21.86 2.53 13.28
CA PRO A 346 23.19 2.87 13.77
C PRO A 346 24.32 2.29 12.93
N LYS A 347 24.03 1.34 12.03
CA LYS A 347 25.02 0.70 11.15
C LYS A 347 25.22 1.43 9.83
N LEU A 348 24.47 2.50 9.55
CA LEU A 348 24.63 3.26 8.32
C LEU A 348 26.01 3.90 8.21
N SER A 349 26.58 3.83 7.01
CA SER A 349 27.78 4.59 6.68
C SER A 349 27.48 6.09 6.64
N LYS A 350 28.52 6.93 6.73
CA LYS A 350 28.36 8.39 6.60
C LYS A 350 27.80 8.80 5.24
N GLU A 351 28.17 8.06 4.19
CA GLU A 351 27.67 8.27 2.82
C GLU A 351 26.18 8.00 2.75
N MET A 352 25.72 6.84 3.24
CA MET A 352 24.28 6.52 3.26
C MET A 352 23.47 7.51 4.10
N GLN A 353 24.03 8.01 5.22
CA GLN A 353 23.37 9.06 6.00
C GLN A 353 23.26 10.39 5.24
N ALA A 354 24.23 10.72 4.38
CA ALA A 354 24.16 11.90 3.53
C ALA A 354 23.11 11.71 2.42
N ASP A 355 23.05 10.53 1.81
CA ASP A 355 22.05 10.18 0.79
C ASP A 355 20.62 10.32 1.34
N TYR A 356 20.34 9.73 2.51
CA TYR A 356 19.04 9.91 3.18
C TYR A 356 18.72 11.39 3.46
N ALA A 357 19.70 12.18 3.87
CA ALA A 357 19.49 13.60 4.16
C ALA A 357 19.19 14.40 2.88
N GLU A 358 19.85 14.08 1.76
CA GLU A 358 19.57 14.68 0.45
C GLU A 358 18.17 14.30 -0.03
N ASP A 359 17.78 13.04 0.09
CA ASP A 359 16.45 12.56 -0.29
C ASP A 359 15.34 13.23 0.51
N ILE A 360 15.52 13.35 1.83
CA ILE A 360 14.60 14.07 2.71
C ILE A 360 14.49 15.54 2.30
N ALA A 361 15.62 16.19 1.99
CA ALA A 361 15.61 17.59 1.56
C ALA A 361 14.86 17.78 0.22
N ALA A 362 15.08 16.88 -0.74
CA ALA A 362 14.36 16.91 -2.02
C ALA A 362 12.84 16.73 -1.83
N ILE A 363 12.42 15.84 -0.93
CA ILE A 363 11.00 15.67 -0.60
C ILE A 363 10.44 16.89 0.13
N ASP A 364 11.20 17.52 1.02
CA ASP A 364 10.80 18.75 1.73
C ASP A 364 10.55 19.91 0.75
N GLU A 365 11.35 20.03 -0.31
CA GLU A 365 11.13 20.99 -1.39
C GLU A 365 9.81 20.74 -2.13
N VAL A 366 9.50 19.48 -2.45
CA VAL A 366 8.22 19.10 -3.06
C VAL A 366 7.06 19.45 -2.12
N LEU A 367 7.14 19.03 -0.85
CA LEU A 367 6.13 19.26 0.18
C LEU A 367 5.81 20.74 0.40
N ALA A 368 6.79 21.63 0.23
CA ALA A 368 6.58 23.08 0.33
C ALA A 368 5.63 23.62 -0.75
N THR A 369 5.51 22.92 -1.89
CA THR A 369 4.65 23.33 -3.01
C THR A 369 3.27 22.66 -3.03
N VAL A 370 3.10 21.58 -2.25
CA VAL A 370 1.88 20.78 -2.19
C VAL A 370 0.97 21.27 -1.07
N SER A 371 -0.33 21.35 -1.33
CA SER A 371 -1.32 21.79 -0.34
C SER A 371 -2.36 20.72 -0.01
N ASN A 372 -2.93 20.81 1.20
CA ASN A 372 -4.02 19.94 1.67
C ASN A 372 -5.39 20.46 1.22
N ARG A 373 -5.52 20.80 -0.07
CA ARG A 373 -6.80 21.26 -0.63
C ARG A 373 -7.72 20.07 -0.83
N ARG A 374 -8.95 20.19 -0.32
CA ARG A 374 -10.04 19.22 -0.53
C ARG A 374 -11.23 19.93 -1.17
N GLN A 375 -12.09 19.15 -1.82
CA GLN A 375 -13.33 19.68 -2.39
C GLN A 375 -14.29 20.09 -1.26
N LEU A 376 -15.11 21.11 -1.48
CA LEU A 376 -16.11 21.53 -0.51
C LEU A 376 -17.12 20.42 -0.19
N PHE A 377 -17.51 19.65 -1.21
CA PHE A 377 -18.37 18.49 -1.04
C PHE A 377 -17.76 17.41 -0.13
N SER A 378 -16.43 17.24 -0.14
CA SER A 378 -15.74 16.33 0.78
C SER A 378 -15.91 16.79 2.23
N TYR A 379 -15.74 18.09 2.50
CA TYR A 379 -15.98 18.65 3.85
C TYR A 379 -17.43 18.46 4.31
N MET A 380 -18.40 18.67 3.42
CA MET A 380 -19.82 18.45 3.72
C MET A 380 -20.10 16.97 4.01
N ALA A 381 -19.55 16.05 3.20
CA ALA A 381 -19.74 14.62 3.40
C ALA A 381 -19.12 14.14 4.72
N ASP A 382 -17.96 14.67 5.10
CA ASP A 382 -17.30 14.38 6.38
C ASP A 382 -18.13 14.94 7.56
N PHE A 383 -18.70 16.14 7.42
CA PHE A 383 -19.57 16.73 8.44
C PHE A 383 -20.89 15.95 8.63
N LEU A 384 -21.46 15.38 7.57
CA LEU A 384 -22.73 14.65 7.63
C LEU A 384 -22.55 13.18 8.05
N SER A 385 -21.43 12.54 7.71
CA SER A 385 -21.22 11.11 8.00
C SER A 385 -20.42 10.85 9.28
N SER A 386 -21.07 10.25 10.29
CA SER A 386 -20.41 9.84 11.54
C SER A 386 -19.30 8.82 11.32
N SER A 387 -19.50 7.86 10.40
CA SER A 387 -18.51 6.86 10.03
C SER A 387 -17.25 7.49 9.43
N ARG A 388 -17.39 8.48 8.54
CA ARG A 388 -16.24 9.19 7.96
C ARG A 388 -15.46 9.97 9.01
N ARG A 389 -16.14 10.63 9.95
CA ARG A 389 -15.47 11.34 11.06
C ARG A 389 -14.65 10.40 11.94
N GLN A 390 -15.19 9.21 12.25
CA GLN A 390 -14.47 8.22 13.04
C GLN A 390 -13.20 7.75 12.31
N ARG A 391 -13.30 7.45 11.01
CA ARG A 391 -12.14 7.10 10.17
C ARG A 391 -11.08 8.20 10.16
N ILE A 392 -11.47 9.45 9.90
CA ILE A 392 -10.55 10.60 9.89
C ILE A 392 -9.89 10.79 11.25
N SER A 393 -10.63 10.59 12.35
CA SER A 393 -10.06 10.68 13.70
C SER A 393 -9.02 9.59 13.97
N GLN A 394 -9.25 8.37 13.49
CA GLN A 394 -8.27 7.27 13.60
C GLN A 394 -7.03 7.55 12.76
N GLU A 395 -7.23 7.98 11.52
CA GLU A 395 -6.14 8.37 10.61
C GLU A 395 -5.29 9.50 11.22
N LYS A 396 -5.94 10.52 11.79
CA LYS A 396 -5.24 11.63 12.44
C LYS A 396 -4.41 11.17 13.64
N LEU A 397 -4.97 10.31 14.50
CA LEU A 397 -4.24 9.75 15.64
C LEU A 397 -3.02 8.96 15.17
N GLN A 398 -3.18 8.12 14.15
CA GLN A 398 -2.08 7.37 13.56
C GLN A 398 -1.00 8.30 13.00
N ARG A 399 -1.37 9.34 12.24
CA ARG A 399 -0.43 10.35 11.73
C ARG A 399 0.30 11.07 12.85
N GLU A 400 -0.37 11.39 13.96
CA GLU A 400 0.27 11.97 15.14
C GLU A 400 1.31 11.01 15.74
N LEU A 401 1.00 9.71 15.84
CA LEU A 401 1.96 8.70 16.29
C LEU A 401 3.15 8.55 15.33
N GLU A 402 2.90 8.47 14.02
CA GLU A 402 3.93 8.39 12.96
C GLU A 402 4.87 9.60 13.01
N SER A 403 4.33 10.82 13.10
CA SER A 403 5.11 12.05 13.14
C SER A 403 5.90 12.22 14.46
N ILE A 404 5.37 11.75 15.59
CA ILE A 404 6.10 11.73 16.86
C ILE A 404 7.26 10.74 16.79
N ALA A 405 7.03 9.55 16.23
CA ALA A 405 8.04 8.52 16.05
C ALA A 405 9.15 8.98 15.11
N ASN A 406 8.79 9.58 13.98
CA ASN A 406 9.68 9.98 12.89
C ASN A 406 9.91 11.51 12.85
N ASN A 407 10.12 12.09 14.03
CA ASN A 407 10.27 13.53 14.16
C ASN A 407 11.63 14.08 13.66
N ASP A 408 11.64 15.38 13.36
CA ASP A 408 12.79 16.11 12.84
C ASP A 408 13.99 16.21 13.79
N LEU A 409 13.86 15.83 15.08
CA LEU A 409 15.01 15.86 16.00
C LEU A 409 16.11 14.90 15.52
N PHE A 410 15.74 13.76 14.94
CA PHE A 410 16.72 12.81 14.41
C PHE A 410 17.42 13.35 13.17
N VAL A 411 16.66 13.94 12.24
CA VAL A 411 17.21 14.59 11.03
C VAL A 411 18.20 15.68 11.40
N LYS A 412 17.80 16.57 12.33
CA LYS A 412 18.67 17.66 12.80
C LYS A 412 19.88 17.14 13.58
N ALA A 413 19.73 16.09 14.38
CA ALA A 413 20.85 15.48 15.09
C ALA A 413 21.85 14.80 14.14
N ALA A 414 21.39 14.15 13.08
CA ALA A 414 22.26 13.58 12.05
C ALA A 414 23.03 14.67 11.29
N ALA A 415 22.35 15.75 10.89
CA ALA A 415 22.99 16.90 10.27
C ALA A 415 24.07 17.52 11.17
N LEU A 416 23.81 17.65 12.48
CA LEU A 416 24.80 18.17 13.44
C LEU A 416 26.05 17.28 13.56
N ARG A 417 25.88 15.94 13.59
CA ARG A 417 27.01 14.99 13.62
C ARG A 417 27.86 15.08 12.36
N GLN A 418 27.27 15.39 11.21
CA GLN A 418 28.01 15.61 9.96
C GLN A 418 28.81 16.92 9.99
N THR A 419 28.32 17.96 10.67
CA THR A 419 29.03 19.23 10.85
C THR A 419 30.14 19.22 11.92
N GLY A 420 30.33 18.11 12.64
CA GLY A 420 31.47 17.91 13.53
C GLY A 420 31.43 18.67 14.87
N ILE A 421 30.24 19.01 15.37
CA ILE A 421 30.03 19.54 16.73
C ILE A 421 29.61 18.42 17.67
#